data_AF-A0A2T1D6B8-F1
#
_entry.id   AF-A0A2T1D6B8-F1
#
_cell.length_a   1.000
_cell.length_b   1.000
_cell.length_c   1.000
_cell.angle_alpha   90.00
_cell.angle_beta   90.00
_cell.angle_gamma   90.00
#
_symmetry.space_group_name_H-M   'P 1'
#
loop_
_entity.id
_entity.type
_entity.pdbx_description
1 polymer ?
#
loop_
_entity_poly.entity_id
_entity_poly.type
_entity_poly.pdbx_seq_one_letter_code
_entity_poly.pdbx_strand_id
1 'polypeptide(L)'
;MQAFINEDTRSTQKRIRIRIPKHYHQEPVISRLISDYSLTVNITAAILGANANGDGWFDLNLQGSQAQIENALTYLAELDLEVWNESETDGW
;
A
#
# COMPACT_ATOMS: atom_id res chain seq x y z
N MET A 1 -37.63 -7.59 -9.61
CA MET A 1 -36.30 -6.99 -9.81
C MET A 1 -35.55 -7.18 -8.50
N GLN A 2 -34.71 -8.22 -8.41
CA GLN A 2 -33.94 -8.49 -7.19
C GLN A 2 -32.74 -7.54 -7.19
N ALA A 3 -32.55 -6.79 -6.11
CA ALA A 3 -31.34 -6.02 -5.91
C ALA A 3 -30.20 -7.01 -5.60
N PHE A 4 -29.23 -7.10 -6.50
CA PHE A 4 -27.93 -7.68 -6.15
C PHE A 4 -27.29 -6.72 -5.15
N ILE A 5 -27.19 -7.14 -3.90
CA ILE A 5 -26.40 -6.41 -2.90
C ILE A 5 -24.95 -6.70 -3.27
N ASN A 6 -24.32 -5.75 -3.98
CA ASN A 6 -22.97 -5.89 -4.51
C ASN A 6 -21.93 -6.00 -3.40
N GLU A 7 -20.89 -6.75 -3.76
CA GLU A 7 -19.69 -7.19 -3.05
C GLU A 7 -19.09 -6.20 -2.05
N ASP A 8 -18.58 -6.79 -0.96
CA ASP A 8 -17.97 -6.20 0.24
C ASP A 8 -17.52 -4.73 0.14
N THR A 9 -18.48 -3.80 0.23
CA THR A 9 -18.21 -2.36 0.28
C THR A 9 -17.76 -1.90 1.66
N ARG A 10 -17.58 -2.82 2.63
CA ARG A 10 -17.15 -2.44 3.97
C ARG A 10 -15.70 -1.98 3.88
N SER A 11 -15.48 -0.74 4.30
CA SER A 11 -14.13 -0.23 4.44
C SER A 11 -13.41 -1.02 5.54
N THR A 12 -12.27 -1.58 5.17
CA THR A 12 -11.33 -2.27 6.05
C THR A 12 -10.01 -1.51 6.09
N GLN A 13 -9.11 -1.93 6.96
CA GLN A 13 -7.76 -1.37 7.09
C GLN A 13 -6.72 -2.48 7.00
N LYS A 14 -5.58 -2.17 6.36
CA LYS A 14 -4.44 -3.07 6.28
C LYS A 14 -3.15 -2.29 6.46
N ARG A 15 -2.33 -2.75 7.40
CA ARG A 15 -0.99 -2.22 7.62
C ARG A 15 0.05 -3.02 6.88
N ILE A 16 0.91 -2.31 6.16
CA ILE A 16 2.01 -2.91 5.41
C ILE A 16 3.27 -2.08 5.58
N ARG A 17 4.42 -2.75 5.47
CA ARG A 17 5.69 -2.10 5.18
C ARG A 17 6.04 -2.33 3.72
N ILE A 18 6.54 -1.31 3.04
CA ILE A 18 7.04 -1.41 1.67
C ILE A 18 8.46 -0.87 1.57
N ARG A 19 9.29 -1.52 0.75
CA ARG A 19 10.57 -0.99 0.28
C ARG A 19 10.38 -0.44 -1.12
N ILE A 20 10.62 0.85 -1.31
CA ILE A 20 10.62 1.50 -2.63
C ILE A 20 12.08 1.71 -3.05
N PRO A 21 12.57 0.93 -4.03
CA PRO A 21 13.90 1.11 -4.58
C PRO A 21 14.14 2.52 -5.13
N LYS A 22 15.38 3.00 -5.04
CA LYS A 22 15.75 4.36 -5.52
C LYS A 22 15.35 4.66 -6.97
N HIS A 23 15.28 3.66 -7.84
CA HIS A 23 14.92 3.85 -9.25
C HIS A 23 13.44 4.20 -9.45
N TYR A 24 12.60 3.99 -8.44
CA TYR A 24 11.20 4.44 -8.41
C TYR A 24 11.01 5.82 -7.77
N HIS A 25 12.07 6.55 -7.39
CA HIS A 25 11.93 7.86 -6.74
C HIS A 25 11.25 8.93 -7.61
N GLN A 26 11.29 8.79 -8.93
CA GLN A 26 10.59 9.68 -9.85
C GLN A 26 9.16 9.20 -10.18
N GLU A 27 8.78 8.02 -9.70
CA GLU A 27 7.46 7.45 -9.91
C GLU A 27 6.55 7.75 -8.72
N PRO A 28 5.29 8.13 -8.95
CA PRO A 28 4.35 8.47 -7.89
C PRO A 28 3.73 7.21 -7.25
N VAL A 29 4.56 6.26 -6.79
CA VAL A 29 4.11 4.91 -6.36
C VAL A 29 3.00 4.99 -5.32
N ILE A 30 3.19 5.76 -4.24
CA ILE A 30 2.20 5.89 -3.16
C ILE A 30 0.97 6.70 -3.63
N SER A 31 1.16 7.73 -4.44
CA SER A 31 0.04 8.53 -4.95
C SER A 31 -0.86 7.73 -5.89
N ARG A 32 -0.32 6.78 -6.67
CA ARG A 32 -1.11 5.86 -7.50
C ARG A 32 -2.01 4.95 -6.69
N LEU A 33 -1.60 4.54 -5.47
CA LEU A 33 -2.49 3.81 -4.55
C LEU A 33 -3.77 4.60 -4.24
N ILE A 34 -3.65 5.92 -4.16
CA ILE A 34 -4.77 6.82 -3.89
C ILE A 34 -5.60 7.03 -5.17
N SER A 35 -4.97 7.44 -6.27
CA SER A 35 -5.69 7.84 -7.49
C SER A 35 -6.28 6.67 -8.26
N ASP A 36 -5.55 5.56 -8.38
CA ASP A 36 -5.88 4.48 -9.32
C ASP A 36 -6.64 3.36 -8.61
N TYR A 37 -6.41 3.19 -7.31
CA TYR A 37 -7.03 2.14 -6.48
C TYR A 37 -8.01 2.69 -5.43
N SER A 38 -8.23 4.01 -5.41
CA SER A 38 -9.20 4.68 -4.53
C SER A 38 -8.99 4.40 -3.04
N LEU A 39 -7.73 4.27 -2.61
CA LEU A 39 -7.37 4.07 -1.21
C LEU A 39 -7.14 5.39 -0.48
N THR A 40 -7.49 5.41 0.80
CA THR A 40 -6.89 6.35 1.75
C THR A 40 -5.58 5.72 2.24
N VAL A 41 -4.47 6.45 2.13
CA VAL A 41 -3.15 5.99 2.56
C VAL A 41 -2.62 6.91 3.65
N ASN A 42 -2.35 6.37 4.83
CA ASN A 42 -1.64 7.08 5.90
C ASN A 42 -0.23 6.52 6.01
N ILE A 43 0.79 7.39 5.96
CA ILE A 43 2.19 7.03 6.22
C ILE A 43 2.41 7.12 7.72
N THR A 44 2.65 5.99 8.39
CA THR A 44 2.83 5.92 9.85
C THR A 44 4.31 6.02 10.25
N ALA A 45 5.21 5.56 9.40
CA ALA A 45 6.66 5.75 9.55
C ALA A 45 7.34 5.75 8.17
N ALA A 46 8.50 6.41 8.07
CA ALA A 46 9.31 6.38 6.87
C ALA A 46 10.81 6.49 7.21
N ILE A 47 11.63 5.72 6.50
CA ILE A 47 13.09 5.84 6.48
C ILE A 47 13.50 6.06 5.04
N LEU A 48 14.15 7.19 4.76
CA LEU A 48 14.66 7.51 3.43
C LEU A 48 16.20 7.45 3.45
N GLY A 49 16.80 6.89 2.41
CA GLY A 49 18.23 6.98 2.20
C GLY A 49 18.70 8.45 2.20
N ALA A 50 19.87 8.73 2.80
CA ALA A 50 20.44 10.08 2.83
C ALA A 50 20.51 10.68 1.42
N ASN A 51 20.06 11.93 1.26
CA ASN A 51 19.94 12.62 -0.03
C ASN A 51 19.13 11.84 -1.09
N ALA A 52 18.21 10.97 -0.68
CA ALA A 52 17.46 10.07 -1.57
C ALA A 52 18.35 9.14 -2.44
N ASN A 53 19.58 8.84 -1.98
CA ASN A 53 20.54 8.00 -2.71
C ASN A 53 20.39 6.49 -2.45
N GLY A 54 19.40 6.09 -1.65
CA GLY A 54 19.09 4.69 -1.33
C GLY A 54 17.58 4.47 -1.32
N ASP A 55 17.18 3.26 -0.99
CA ASP A 55 15.77 2.90 -0.97
C ASP A 55 15.02 3.64 0.15
N GLY A 56 13.73 3.81 -0.05
CA GLY A 56 12.80 4.27 0.97
C GLY A 56 12.06 3.09 1.60
N TRP A 57 11.95 3.08 2.92
CA TRP A 57 11.09 2.18 3.67
C TRP A 57 9.90 2.96 4.20
N PHE A 58 8.69 2.46 3.99
CA PHE A 58 7.47 3.13 4.39
C PHE A 58 6.54 2.16 5.10
N ASP A 59 6.08 2.54 6.28
CA ASP A 59 4.98 1.88 6.97
C ASP A 59 3.70 2.62 6.60
N LEU A 60 2.76 1.89 6.02
CA LEU A 60 1.52 2.42 5.47
C LEU A 60 0.34 1.75 6.16
N ASN A 61 -0.66 2.56 6.56
CA ASN A 61 -2.01 2.08 6.84
C ASN A 61 -2.91 2.39 5.64
N LEU A 62 -3.30 1.34 4.91
CA LEU A 62 -4.21 1.39 3.78
C LEU A 62 -5.65 1.25 4.26
N GLN A 63 -6.54 2.10 3.77
CA GLN A 63 -7.96 2.03 4.05
C GLN A 63 -8.77 2.07 2.75
N GLY A 64 -9.67 1.09 2.59
CA GLY A 64 -10.49 0.90 1.39
C GLY A 64 -11.33 -0.38 1.54
N SER A 65 -12.06 -0.79 0.49
CA SER A 65 -12.66 -2.13 0.46
C SER A 65 -11.58 -3.21 0.34
N GLN A 66 -11.91 -4.45 0.68
CA GLN A 66 -10.99 -5.58 0.53
C GLN A 66 -10.45 -5.67 -0.91
N ALA A 67 -11.32 -5.59 -1.91
CA ALA A 67 -10.93 -5.64 -3.32
C ALA A 67 -10.01 -4.48 -3.74
N GLN A 68 -10.25 -3.26 -3.25
CA GLN A 68 -9.37 -2.11 -3.53
C GLN A 68 -7.97 -2.34 -2.96
N ILE A 69 -7.88 -2.85 -1.73
CA ILE A 69 -6.61 -3.16 -1.08
C ILE A 69 -5.89 -4.30 -1.82
N GLU A 70 -6.59 -5.36 -2.19
CA GLU A 70 -6.00 -6.48 -2.94
C GLU A 70 -5.47 -6.04 -4.31
N ASN A 71 -6.24 -5.26 -5.07
CA ASN A 71 -5.79 -4.72 -6.36
C ASN A 71 -4.55 -3.82 -6.22
N ALA A 72 -4.51 -2.98 -5.17
CA ALA A 72 -3.35 -2.15 -4.88
C ALA A 72 -2.11 -2.98 -4.51
N LEU A 73 -2.28 -4.08 -3.78
CA LEU A 73 -1.18 -5.00 -3.47
C LEU A 73 -0.67 -5.73 -4.71
N THR A 74 -1.55 -6.11 -5.63
CA THR A 74 -1.15 -6.67 -6.94
C THR A 74 -0.29 -5.68 -7.71
N TYR A 75 -0.67 -4.40 -7.76
CA TYR A 75 0.15 -3.36 -8.38
C TYR A 75 1.53 -3.21 -7.76
N LEU A 76 1.63 -3.21 -6.43
CA LEU A 76 2.93 -3.16 -5.74
C LEU A 76 3.79 -4.39 -6.08
N ALA A 77 3.18 -5.57 -6.21
CA ALA A 77 3.86 -6.78 -6.63
C ALA A 77 4.29 -6.75 -8.11
N GLU A 78 3.49 -6.18 -9.01
CA GLU A 78 3.82 -5.99 -10.44
C GLU A 78 5.00 -5.03 -10.66
N LEU A 79 5.23 -4.12 -9.71
CA LEU A 79 6.42 -3.26 -9.66
C LEU A 79 7.64 -3.96 -9.04
N ASP A 80 7.54 -5.24 -8.68
CA ASP A 80 8.56 -6.01 -7.95
C ASP A 80 8.96 -5.35 -6.61
N LEU A 81 8.01 -4.67 -5.94
CA LEU A 81 8.26 -4.09 -4.63
C LEU A 81 8.07 -5.14 -3.53
N GLU A 82 8.98 -5.13 -2.56
CA GLU A 82 8.84 -5.97 -1.38
C GLU A 82 7.79 -5.36 -0.44
N VAL A 83 6.78 -6.17 -0.11
CA VAL A 83 5.67 -5.81 0.79
C VAL A 83 5.61 -6.80 1.94
N TRP A 84 5.67 -6.30 3.17
CA TRP A 84 5.51 -7.09 4.39
C TRP A 84 4.18 -6.75 5.06
N ASN A 85 3.42 -7.77 5.46
CA ASN A 85 2.20 -7.58 6.25
C ASN A 85 2.56 -7.42 7.73
N GLU A 86 2.06 -6.39 8.39
CA GLU A 86 2.32 -6.18 9.83
C GLU A 86 1.59 -7.20 10.73
N SER A 87 0.68 -8.01 10.19
CA SER A 87 -0.04 -9.06 10.94
C SER A 87 0.85 -10.18 11.48
N GLU A 88 2.16 -10.18 11.19
CA GLU A 88 3.12 -11.19 11.64
C GLU A 88 4.25 -10.64 12.52
N THR A 89 4.26 -9.34 12.85
CA THR A 89 5.33 -8.72 13.64
C THR A 89 4.86 -8.18 15.00
N ASP A 90 4.10 -8.98 15.75
CA ASP A 90 3.89 -8.80 17.20
C ASP A 90 4.94 -9.59 17.99
N GLY A 91 6.22 -9.37 17.70
CA GLY A 91 7.27 -10.19 18.28
C GLY A 91 8.61 -9.49 18.37
N TRP A 92 8.71 -8.47 19.24
CA TRP A 92 9.89 -8.14 20.04
C TRP A 92 9.50 -7.40 21.31
#